data_AF-A0A445DVM8-F1
#
_entry.id   AF-A0A445DVM8-F1
#
_cell.length_a   1.000
_cell.length_b   1.000
_cell.length_c   1.000
_cell.angle_alpha   90.00
_cell.angle_beta   90.00
_cell.angle_gamma   90.00
#
_symmetry.space_group_name_H-M   'P 1'
#
loop_
_entity.id
_entity.type
_entity.pdbx_description
1 polymer ?
#
loop_
_entity_poly.entity_id
_entity_poly.type
_entity_poly.pdbx_seq_one_letter_code
_entity_poly.pdbx_strand_id
1 'polypeptide(L)'
;MNSLSVWAWVFLFGHLVWATGFMFLISWRGYWQELIETLAWAHERTPLANLIRWRDKPVALSIVQARLVGLAHFSVGYIFTYAEKEGKSTRKKIIM
;
A
#
# COMPACT_ATOMS: atom_id res chain seq x y z
N MET A 1 7.86 27.07 0.53
CA MET A 1 7.57 25.93 1.44
C MET A 1 7.59 26.46 2.87
N ASN A 2 6.68 26.00 3.75
CA ASN A 2 6.58 26.49 5.14
C ASN A 2 6.71 25.32 6.14
N SER A 3 6.77 25.63 7.44
CA SER A 3 6.95 24.62 8.49
C SER A 3 5.77 23.64 8.62
N LEU A 4 4.64 23.87 7.94
CA LEU A 4 3.48 22.95 7.87
C LEU A 4 3.53 22.01 6.66
N SER A 5 4.48 22.21 5.74
CA SER A 5 4.60 21.40 4.52
C SER A 5 4.85 19.91 4.82
N VAL A 6 5.63 19.60 5.87
CA VAL A 6 5.87 18.20 6.31
C VAL A 6 4.56 17.53 6.72
N TRP A 7 3.71 18.24 7.46
CA TRP A 7 2.41 17.70 7.86
C TRP A 7 1.50 17.49 6.65
N ALA A 8 1.47 18.42 5.69
CA ALA A 8 0.73 18.20 4.44
C ALA A 8 1.19 16.92 3.68
N TRP A 9 2.50 16.62 3.69
CA TRP A 9 3.01 15.36 3.15
C TRP A 9 2.56 14.14 3.94
N VAL A 10 2.57 14.19 5.27
CA VAL A 10 2.05 13.12 6.13
C VAL A 10 0.57 12.85 5.87
N PHE A 11 -0.24 13.88 5.65
CA PHE A 11 -1.66 13.73 5.29
C PHE A 11 -1.84 13.00 3.96
N LEU A 12 -1.12 13.44 2.92
CA LEU A 12 -1.19 12.84 1.59
C LEU A 12 -0.70 11.39 1.62
N PHE A 13 0.39 11.14 2.34
CA PHE A 13 0.93 9.81 2.53
C PHE A 13 -0.03 8.89 3.31
N GLY A 14 -0.65 9.40 4.38
CA GLY A 14 -1.66 8.68 5.14
C GLY A 14 -2.85 8.25 4.27
N HIS A 15 -3.33 9.15 3.40
CA HIS A 15 -4.40 8.84 2.44
C HIS A 15 -3.98 7.81 1.40
N LEU A 16 -2.74 7.88 0.90
CA LEU A 16 -2.21 6.89 -0.04
C LEU A 16 -2.20 5.49 0.59
N VAL A 17 -1.63 5.37 1.79
CA VAL A 17 -1.54 4.09 2.52
C VAL A 17 -2.93 3.55 2.84
N TRP A 18 -3.85 4.42 3.25
CA TRP A 18 -5.25 4.07 3.52
C TRP A 18 -5.96 3.55 2.25
N ALA A 19 -5.81 4.25 1.13
CA ALA A 19 -6.36 3.84 -0.17
C ALA A 19 -5.78 2.50 -0.65
N THR A 20 -4.48 2.27 -0.45
CA THR A 20 -3.83 0.98 -0.74
C THR A 20 -4.43 -0.15 0.11
N GLY A 21 -4.86 0.13 1.34
CA GLY A 21 -5.58 -0.84 2.17
C GLY A 21 -6.86 -1.37 1.51
N PHE A 22 -7.63 -0.52 0.82
CA PHE A 22 -8.83 -0.96 0.09
C PHE A 22 -8.54 -1.91 -1.05
N MET A 23 -7.37 -1.77 -1.69
CA MET A 23 -6.96 -2.72 -2.72
C MET A 23 -6.99 -4.15 -2.15
N PHE A 24 -6.47 -4.37 -0.95
CA PHE A 24 -6.44 -5.70 -0.31
C PHE A 24 -7.76 -6.12 0.35
N LEU A 25 -8.60 -5.17 0.76
CA LEU A 25 -9.88 -5.46 1.43
C LEU A 25 -11.04 -5.71 0.46
N ILE A 26 -11.04 -5.04 -0.70
CA ILE A 26 -12.11 -5.14 -1.70
C ILE A 26 -11.81 -6.22 -2.74
N SER A 27 -10.57 -6.30 -3.23
CA SER A 27 -10.22 -7.31 -4.23
C SER A 27 -10.09 -8.70 -3.60
N TRP A 28 -10.50 -9.74 -4.33
CA TRP A 28 -10.42 -11.12 -3.87
C TRP A 28 -9.14 -11.82 -4.35
N ARG A 29 -8.73 -12.88 -3.67
CA ARG A 29 -7.51 -13.66 -4.00
C ARG A 29 -7.51 -14.17 -5.45
N GLY A 30 -8.67 -14.60 -5.96
CA GLY A 30 -8.79 -15.20 -7.31
C GLY A 30 -8.32 -14.26 -8.43
N TYR A 31 -8.73 -12.99 -8.38
CA TYR A 31 -8.31 -11.97 -9.34
C TYR A 31 -6.78 -11.83 -9.41
N TRP A 32 -6.13 -11.76 -8.25
CA TRP A 32 -4.67 -11.64 -8.19
C TRP A 32 -3.95 -12.92 -8.62
N GLN A 33 -4.55 -14.08 -8.35
CA GLN A 33 -3.97 -15.36 -8.76
C GLN A 33 -3.92 -15.48 -10.29
N GLU A 34 -5.03 -15.15 -10.97
CA GLU A 34 -5.09 -15.14 -12.44
C GLU A 34 -4.08 -14.14 -13.04
N LEU A 35 -3.96 -12.94 -12.45
CA LEU A 35 -2.99 -11.94 -12.89
C LEU A 35 -1.54 -12.43 -12.71
N ILE A 36 -1.21 -13.03 -11.56
CA ILE A 36 0.15 -13.55 -11.31
C ILE A 36 0.51 -14.68 -12.27
N GLU A 37 -0.44 -15.55 -12.59
CA GLU A 37 -0.22 -16.65 -13.55
C GLU A 37 0.08 -16.12 -14.95
N THR A 38 -0.65 -15.10 -15.42
CA THR A 38 -0.35 -14.45 -16.71
C THR A 38 1.01 -13.74 -16.73
N LEU A 39 1.41 -13.11 -15.62
CA LEU A 39 2.73 -12.49 -15.49
C LEU A 39 3.86 -13.54 -15.46
N ALA A 40 3.67 -14.64 -14.75
CA ALA A 40 4.64 -15.74 -14.72
C ALA A 40 4.83 -16.35 -16.11
N TRP A 41 3.73 -16.55 -16.86
CA TRP A 41 3.78 -16.99 -18.25
C TRP A 41 4.57 -16.02 -19.13
N ALA A 42 4.34 -14.70 -19.00
CA ALA A 42 5.06 -13.68 -19.77
C ALA A 42 6.57 -13.66 -19.44
N HIS A 43 6.93 -13.86 -18.17
CA HIS A 43 8.32 -13.91 -17.73
C HIS A 43 9.09 -15.07 -18.36
N GLU A 44 8.50 -16.27 -18.40
CA GLU A 44 9.11 -17.45 -19.03
C GLU A 44 9.29 -17.29 -20.55
N ARG A 45 8.42 -16.50 -21.20
CA ARG A 45 8.49 -16.23 -22.65
C ARG A 45 9.40 -15.08 -23.03
N THR A 46 9.94 -14.34 -22.07
CA THR A 46 10.83 -13.21 -22.33
C THR A 46 12.29 -13.70 -22.39
N PRO A 47 12.98 -13.62 -23.55
CA PRO A 47 14.28 -14.30 -23.76
C PRO A 47 15.37 -13.95 -22.75
N LEU A 48 15.47 -12.69 -22.33
CA LEU A 48 16.45 -12.25 -21.32
C LEU A 48 15.99 -12.53 -19.88
N ALA A 49 14.70 -12.38 -19.60
CA ALA A 49 14.17 -12.55 -18.24
C ALA A 49 14.10 -14.02 -17.82
N ASN A 50 13.91 -14.95 -18.77
CA ASN A 50 13.87 -16.40 -18.53
C ASN A 50 15.21 -16.98 -18.04
N LEU A 51 16.31 -16.22 -18.14
CA LEU A 51 17.57 -16.58 -17.50
C LEU A 51 17.47 -16.53 -15.97
N ILE A 52 16.58 -15.70 -15.43
CA ILE A 52 16.32 -15.56 -14.00
C ILE A 52 15.07 -16.38 -13.67
N ARG A 53 15.24 -17.44 -12.89
CA ARG A 53 14.14 -18.31 -12.46
C ARG A 53 13.86 -18.14 -10.98
N TRP A 54 12.58 -18.25 -10.64
CA TRP A 54 12.10 -18.25 -9.27
C TRP A 54 12.49 -19.56 -8.58
N ARG A 55 12.91 -19.48 -7.31
CA ARG A 55 13.09 -20.67 -6.47
C ARG A 55 11.73 -21.27 -6.07
N ASP A 56 10.81 -20.39 -5.68
CA ASP A 56 9.46 -20.73 -5.24
C ASP A 56 8.43 -20.15 -6.23
N LYS A 57 7.30 -20.84 -6.40
CA LYS A 57 6.25 -20.40 -7.33
C LYS A 57 5.57 -19.12 -6.82
N PRO A 58 5.46 -18.06 -7.65
CA PRO A 58 4.74 -16.85 -7.24
C PRO A 58 3.24 -17.16 -7.13
N VAL A 59 2.64 -16.83 -5.99
CA VAL A 59 1.22 -17.05 -5.71
C VAL A 59 0.62 -15.83 -5.02
N ALA A 60 -0.67 -15.60 -5.22
CA ALA A 60 -1.38 -14.55 -4.50
C ALA A 60 -1.41 -14.84 -2.99
N LEU A 61 -1.39 -13.77 -2.18
CA LEU A 61 -1.50 -13.84 -0.71
C LEU A 61 -2.70 -14.69 -0.28
N SER A 62 -2.58 -15.37 0.85
CA SER A 62 -3.71 -16.10 1.42
C SER A 62 -4.84 -15.14 1.81
N ILE A 63 -6.08 -15.65 1.90
CA ILE A 63 -7.25 -14.81 2.24
C ILE A 63 -7.05 -14.12 3.60
N VAL A 64 -6.52 -14.84 4.59
CA VAL A 64 -6.26 -14.29 5.93
C VAL A 64 -5.11 -13.28 5.88
N GLN A 65 -4.04 -13.57 5.12
CA GLN A 65 -2.92 -12.64 4.95
C GLN A 65 -3.36 -11.35 4.26
N ALA A 66 -4.15 -11.43 3.19
CA ALA A 66 -4.64 -10.25 2.48
C ALA A 66 -5.51 -9.36 3.39
N ARG A 67 -6.36 -9.97 4.23
CA ARG A 67 -7.14 -9.23 5.24
C ARG A 67 -6.25 -8.58 6.29
N LEU A 68 -5.25 -9.29 6.80
CA LEU A 68 -4.30 -8.74 7.77
C LEU A 68 -3.51 -7.57 7.19
N VAL A 69 -3.00 -7.72 5.96
CA VAL A 69 -2.27 -6.67 5.25
C VAL A 69 -3.19 -5.47 4.97
N GLY A 70 -4.42 -5.70 4.53
CA GLY A 70 -5.42 -4.66 4.32
C GLY A 70 -5.76 -3.89 5.60
N LEU A 71 -5.93 -4.60 6.73
CA LEU A 71 -6.15 -3.98 8.04
C LEU A 71 -4.94 -3.18 8.50
N ALA A 72 -3.72 -3.70 8.32
CA ALA A 72 -2.50 -2.98 8.67
C ALA A 72 -2.39 -1.65 7.91
N HIS A 73 -2.63 -1.67 6.59
CA HIS A 73 -2.65 -0.45 5.78
C HIS A 73 -3.76 0.52 6.19
N PHE A 74 -4.98 0.00 6.45
CA PHE A 74 -6.10 0.80 6.90
C PHE A 74 -5.80 1.50 8.24
N SER A 75 -5.28 0.76 9.22
CA SER A 75 -4.92 1.31 10.55
C SER A 75 -3.78 2.32 10.48
N VAL A 76 -2.69 2.01 9.77
CA VAL A 76 -1.55 2.93 9.64
C VAL A 76 -1.96 4.22 8.91
N GLY A 77 -2.69 4.10 7.80
CA GLY A 77 -3.19 5.25 7.06
C GLY A 77 -4.15 6.13 7.88
N TYR A 78 -5.01 5.49 8.69
CA TYR A 78 -5.90 6.21 9.61
C TYR A 78 -5.12 6.98 10.68
N ILE A 79 -4.12 6.35 11.31
CA ILE A 79 -3.28 6.98 12.33
C ILE A 79 -2.52 8.19 11.74
N PHE A 80 -1.89 8.04 10.57
CA PHE A 80 -1.16 9.16 9.94
C PHE A 80 -2.06 10.31 9.53
N THR A 81 -3.26 10.01 9.04
CA THR A 81 -4.24 11.04 8.69
C THR A 81 -4.69 11.83 9.92
N TYR A 82 -4.91 11.15 11.05
CA TYR A 82 -5.31 11.82 12.28
C TYR A 82 -4.14 12.60 12.93
N ALA A 83 -2.95 12.02 12.95
CA ALA A 83 -1.74 12.66 13.48
C ALA A 83 -1.43 13.98 12.78
N GLU A 84 -1.69 14.08 11.48
CA GLU A 84 -1.56 15.34 10.76
C GLU A 84 -2.48 16.44 11.29
N LYS A 85 -3.76 16.11 11.49
CA LYS A 85 -4.77 17.06 11.92
C LYS A 85 -4.40 17.66 13.27
N GLU A 86 -3.95 16.80 14.19
CA GLU A 86 -3.48 17.21 15.52
C GLU A 86 -2.21 18.06 15.43
N GLY A 87 -1.21 17.60 14.67
CA GLY A 87 0.07 18.30 14.49
C GLY A 87 -0.06 19.70 13.89
N LYS A 88 -0.94 19.87 12.89
CA LYS A 88 -1.22 21.19 12.30
C LYS A 88 -2.02 22.09 13.25
N SER A 89 -2.99 21.54 13.99
CA SER A 89 -3.81 22.29 14.95
C SER A 89 -2.97 22.89 16.07
N THR A 90 -2.11 22.09 16.68
CA THR A 90 -1.21 22.53 17.76
C THR A 90 -0.21 23.58 17.25
N ARG A 91 0.37 23.38 16.06
CA ARG A 91 1.31 24.36 15.49
C ARG A 91 0.64 25.68 15.15
N LYS A 92 -0.53 25.68 14.48
CA LYS A 92 -1.23 26.93 14.14
C LYS A 92 -1.57 27.79 15.36
N LYS A 93 -1.87 27.19 16.51
CA LYS A 93 -2.14 27.90 17.78
C LYS A 93 -0.90 28.54 18.43
N ILE A 94 0.31 28.08 18.12
CA ILE A 94 1.56 28.58 18.71
C ILE A 94 2.14 29.75 17.91
N ILE A 95 1.81 29.85 16.63
CA ILE A 95 2.28 30.90 15.69
C ILE A 95 1.25 32.03 15.50
N MET A 96 0.14 32.01 16.24
CA MET A 96 -0.84 33.10 16.37
C MET A 96 -0.74 33.70 17.78
#